data_AF-A0A968EZX3-F1
#
_entry.id   AF-A0A968EZX3-F1
#
_cell.length_a   1.000
_cell.length_b   1.000
_cell.length_c   1.000
_cell.angle_alpha   90.00
_cell.angle_beta   90.00
_cell.angle_gamma   90.00
#
_symmetry.space_group_name_H-M   'P 1'
#
loop_
_entity.id
_entity.type
_entity.pdbx_description
1 polymer ?
#
loop_
_entity_poly.entity_id
_entity_poly.type
_entity_poly.pdbx_seq_one_letter_code
_entity_poly.pdbx_strand_id
1 'polypeptide(L)'
;MRDCKEIKDRLIEFIEGNLEDSQEKDFRKHLDECQECRALFNRFEAVYNSADESEEIELSPDFMNRLEERVEKYEDEKVSLSEIWEYFSGKARPAIASIALIGAIIAGYFLGSGVAVRDYATADTDDVTLTEYYGMDYFDLSTDLAVPEIYYEITSEEGQNE
;
A
#
# COMPACT_ATOMS: atom_id res chain seq x y z
N MET A 1 -37.62 -1.44 4.17
CA MET A 1 -37.82 -0.14 3.51
C MET A 1 -39.17 0.45 3.88
N ARG A 2 -39.20 1.67 4.41
CA ARG A 2 -40.46 2.34 4.79
C ARG A 2 -40.66 3.69 4.11
N ASP A 3 -39.63 4.21 3.46
CA ASP A 3 -39.67 5.52 2.83
C ASP A 3 -39.78 5.39 1.30
N CYS A 4 -40.69 6.17 0.72
CA CYS A 4 -40.85 6.26 -0.73
C CYS A 4 -39.58 6.78 -1.40
N LYS A 5 -38.77 7.58 -0.70
CA LYS A 5 -37.49 8.07 -1.21
C LYS A 5 -36.49 6.93 -1.41
N GLU A 6 -36.36 6.06 -0.40
CA GLU A 6 -35.44 4.92 -0.43
C GLU A 6 -35.79 3.95 -1.58
N ILE A 7 -37.09 3.76 -1.83
CA ILE A 7 -37.60 2.95 -2.95
C ILE A 7 -37.25 3.56 -4.30
N LYS A 8 -37.35 4.89 -4.44
CA LYS A 8 -36.98 5.60 -5.67
C LYS A 8 -35.48 5.51 -5.96
N ASP A 9 -34.67 5.69 -4.93
CA ASP A 9 -33.21 5.67 -5.05
C ASP A 9 -32.69 4.28 -5.43
N ARG A 10 -33.35 3.21 -4.93
CA ARG A 10 -32.94 1.81 -5.14
C ARG A 10 -33.79 1.04 -6.15
N LEU A 11 -34.59 1.75 -6.95
CA LEU A 11 -35.50 1.13 -7.93
C LEU A 11 -34.76 0.33 -8.99
N ILE A 12 -33.62 0.85 -9.45
CA ILE A 12 -32.78 0.20 -10.49
C ILE A 12 -32.14 -1.06 -9.93
N GLU A 13 -31.55 -0.98 -8.72
CA GLU A 13 -30.97 -2.14 -8.03
C GLU A 13 -31.99 -3.28 -7.86
N PHE A 14 -33.26 -2.93 -7.61
CA PHE A 14 -34.34 -3.92 -7.52
C PHE A 14 -34.65 -4.59 -8.87
N ILE A 15 -34.73 -3.82 -9.96
CA ILE A 15 -35.01 -4.35 -11.30
C ILE A 15 -33.86 -5.24 -11.80
N GLU A 16 -32.62 -4.88 -11.49
CA GLU A 16 -31.43 -5.66 -11.85
C GLU A 16 -31.19 -6.88 -10.94
N GLY A 17 -31.96 -7.03 -9.86
CA GLY A 17 -31.78 -8.13 -8.90
C GLY A 17 -30.56 -7.99 -7.99
N ASN A 18 -30.06 -6.77 -7.79
CA ASN A 18 -28.88 -6.44 -6.99
C ASN A 18 -29.20 -6.17 -5.49
N LEU A 19 -30.44 -6.38 -5.05
CA LEU A 19 -30.83 -6.25 -3.65
C LEU A 19 -30.62 -7.56 -2.88
N GLU A 20 -30.26 -7.47 -1.60
CA GLU A 20 -30.26 -8.63 -0.70
C GLU A 20 -31.70 -9.15 -0.47
N ASP A 21 -31.88 -10.46 -0.29
CA ASP A 21 -33.19 -11.11 -0.08
C ASP A 21 -34.07 -10.43 0.99
N SER A 22 -33.45 -9.91 2.05
CA SER A 22 -34.15 -9.22 3.14
C SER A 22 -34.71 -7.88 2.69
N GLN A 23 -33.95 -7.14 1.87
CA GLN A 23 -34.31 -5.85 1.33
C GLN A 23 -35.34 -6.00 0.22
N GLU A 24 -35.25 -7.06 -0.58
CA GLU A 24 -36.20 -7.35 -1.64
C GLU A 24 -37.62 -7.58 -1.10
N LYS A 25 -37.75 -8.37 -0.02
CA LYS A 25 -39.06 -8.61 0.64
C LYS A 25 -39.68 -7.32 1.16
N ASP A 26 -38.86 -6.49 1.78
CA ASP A 26 -39.25 -5.18 2.28
C ASP A 26 -39.66 -4.22 1.15
N PHE A 27 -38.96 -4.27 0.01
CA PHE A 27 -39.26 -3.50 -1.19
C PHE A 27 -40.62 -3.91 -1.77
N ARG A 28 -40.85 -5.21 -1.96
CA ARG A 28 -42.12 -5.77 -2.45
C ARG A 28 -43.29 -5.39 -1.54
N LYS A 29 -43.10 -5.51 -0.23
CA LYS A 29 -44.12 -5.08 0.74
C LYS A 29 -44.48 -3.60 0.59
N HIS A 30 -43.50 -2.73 0.38
CA HIS A 30 -43.77 -1.31 0.16
C HIS A 30 -44.51 -1.04 -1.16
N LEU A 31 -44.18 -1.75 -2.24
CA LEU A 31 -44.93 -1.66 -3.51
C LEU A 31 -46.39 -2.13 -3.35
N ASP A 32 -46.63 -3.08 -2.44
CA ASP A 32 -47.97 -3.56 -2.10
C ASP A 32 -48.79 -2.51 -1.32
N GLU A 33 -48.13 -1.72 -0.47
CA GLU A 33 -48.79 -0.73 0.40
C GLU A 33 -48.87 0.68 -0.22
N CYS A 34 -47.94 1.06 -1.11
CA CYS A 34 -47.82 2.40 -1.67
C CYS A 34 -48.15 2.45 -3.17
N GLN A 35 -49.27 3.07 -3.51
CA GLN A 35 -49.73 3.21 -4.90
C GLN A 35 -48.79 4.06 -5.76
N GLU A 36 -48.18 5.12 -5.19
CA GLU A 36 -47.26 5.98 -5.93
C GLU A 36 -45.99 5.24 -6.36
N CYS A 37 -45.39 4.49 -5.43
CA CYS A 37 -44.20 3.69 -5.69
C CYS A 37 -44.49 2.56 -6.69
N ARG A 38 -45.67 1.93 -6.60
CA ARG A 38 -46.09 0.94 -7.60
C ARG A 38 -46.24 1.54 -8.99
N ALA A 39 -46.87 2.72 -9.09
CA ALA A 39 -47.03 3.39 -10.38
C ALA A 39 -45.68 3.80 -10.99
N LEU A 40 -44.71 4.20 -10.16
CA LEU A 40 -43.35 4.46 -10.60
C LEU A 40 -42.66 3.20 -11.10
N PHE A 41 -42.71 2.11 -10.32
CA PHE A 41 -42.13 0.82 -10.68
C PHE A 41 -42.66 0.33 -12.03
N ASN A 42 -43.98 0.30 -12.22
CA ASN A 42 -44.59 -0.15 -13.48
C ASN A 42 -44.15 0.68 -14.70
N ARG A 43 -43.96 2.00 -14.52
CA ARG A 43 -43.47 2.88 -15.60
C ARG A 43 -42.01 2.56 -15.96
N PHE A 44 -41.18 2.34 -14.95
CA PHE A 44 -39.78 1.99 -15.15
C PHE A 44 -39.63 0.59 -15.76
N GLU A 45 -40.36 -0.39 -15.25
CA GLU A 45 -40.40 -1.75 -15.77
C GLU A 45 -40.83 -1.78 -17.24
N ALA A 46 -41.85 -1.00 -17.63
CA ALA A 46 -42.26 -0.91 -19.02
C ALA A 46 -41.16 -0.37 -19.95
N VAL A 47 -40.40 0.64 -19.49
CA VAL A 47 -39.27 1.18 -20.25
C VAL A 47 -38.11 0.18 -20.30
N TYR A 48 -37.79 -0.44 -19.16
CA TYR A 48 -36.70 -1.41 -19.04
C TYR A 48 -36.94 -2.63 -19.95
N ASN A 49 -38.14 -3.21 -19.90
CA ASN A 49 -38.50 -4.35 -20.73
C ASN A 49 -38.58 -4.01 -22.23
N SER A 50 -38.90 -2.75 -22.58
CA SER A 50 -38.85 -2.30 -23.98
C SER A 50 -37.42 -2.17 -24.54
N ALA A 51 -36.43 -2.02 -23.67
CA ALA A 51 -35.02 -2.01 -24.06
C ALA A 51 -34.44 -3.44 -24.18
N ASP A 52 -34.99 -4.39 -23.42
CA ASP A 52 -34.57 -5.81 -23.42
C ASP A 52 -35.01 -6.58 -24.67
N GLU A 53 -35.93 -6.03 -25.48
CA GLU A 53 -36.24 -6.55 -26.82
C GLU A 53 -35.09 -6.35 -27.84
N SER A 54 -33.89 -5.94 -27.41
CA SER A 54 -32.73 -5.89 -28.30
C SER A 54 -32.44 -7.29 -28.84
N GLU A 55 -32.52 -7.45 -30.16
CA GLU A 55 -32.15 -8.69 -30.87
C GLU A 55 -30.85 -9.25 -30.29
N GLU A 56 -30.84 -10.55 -29.98
CA GLU A 56 -29.65 -11.25 -29.54
C GLU A 56 -28.59 -11.10 -30.63
N ILE A 57 -27.61 -10.22 -30.39
CA ILE A 57 -26.57 -9.92 -31.36
C ILE A 57 -25.66 -11.14 -31.43
N GLU A 58 -25.73 -11.89 -32.53
CA GLU A 58 -24.74 -12.93 -32.80
C GLU A 58 -23.35 -12.28 -32.88
N LEU A 59 -22.51 -12.61 -31.89
CA LEU A 59 -21.12 -12.18 -31.89
C LEU A 59 -20.42 -12.78 -33.11
N SER A 60 -19.58 -11.98 -33.78
CA SER A 60 -18.73 -12.52 -34.85
C SER A 60 -17.84 -13.65 -34.29
N PRO A 61 -17.59 -14.75 -35.03
CA PRO A 61 -16.79 -15.87 -34.54
C PRO A 61 -15.43 -15.49 -33.93
N ASP A 62 -14.80 -14.43 -34.44
CA ASP A 62 -13.49 -13.93 -33.99
C ASP A 62 -13.56 -12.84 -32.91
N PHE A 63 -14.73 -12.55 -32.35
CA PHE A 63 -14.88 -11.49 -31.35
C PHE A 63 -14.01 -11.77 -30.12
N MET A 64 -14.03 -13.01 -29.61
CA MET A 64 -13.24 -13.42 -28.46
C MET A 64 -11.74 -13.32 -28.76
N ASN A 65 -11.30 -13.80 -29.92
CA ASN A 65 -9.90 -13.72 -30.34
C ASN A 65 -9.39 -12.27 -30.37
N ARG A 66 -10.19 -11.34 -30.94
CA ARG A 66 -9.82 -9.91 -31.00
C ARG A 66 -9.86 -9.23 -29.63
N LEU A 67 -10.72 -9.70 -28.73
CA LEU A 67 -10.81 -9.20 -27.36
C LEU A 67 -9.59 -9.63 -26.56
N GLU A 68 -9.23 -10.91 -26.62
CA GLU A 68 -8.05 -11.49 -25.99
C GLU A 68 -6.78 -10.78 -26.45
N GLU A 69 -6.55 -10.64 -27.76
CA GLU A 69 -5.39 -9.94 -28.31
C GLU A 69 -5.31 -8.48 -27.79
N ARG A 70 -6.44 -7.80 -27.65
CA ARG A 70 -6.48 -6.44 -27.14
C ARG A 70 -6.16 -6.39 -25.65
N VAL A 71 -6.66 -7.34 -24.85
CA VAL A 71 -6.37 -7.44 -23.41
C VAL A 71 -4.89 -7.71 -23.18
N GLU A 72 -4.32 -8.71 -23.87
CA GLU A 72 -2.89 -9.05 -23.79
C GLU A 72 -2.01 -7.83 -24.10
N LYS A 73 -2.35 -7.09 -25.17
CA LYS A 73 -1.63 -5.86 -25.52
C LYS A 73 -1.67 -4.79 -24.41
N TYR A 74 -2.79 -4.65 -23.70
CA TYR A 74 -2.90 -3.72 -22.58
C TYR A 74 -2.11 -4.18 -21.34
N GLU A 75 -1.94 -5.49 -21.17
CA GLU A 75 -1.15 -6.06 -20.08
C GLU A 75 0.36 -5.95 -20.37
N ASP A 76 0.78 -6.18 -21.61
CA ASP A 76 2.18 -6.06 -22.05
C ASP A 76 2.67 -4.60 -22.05
N GLU A 77 1.78 -3.62 -22.30
CA GLU A 77 2.13 -2.20 -22.25
C GLU A 77 2.40 -1.71 -20.80
N LYS A 78 2.02 -2.49 -19.79
CA LYS A 78 2.45 -2.27 -18.40
C LYS A 78 3.85 -2.85 -18.23
N VAL A 79 4.85 -2.03 -18.57
CA VAL A 79 6.29 -2.30 -18.41
C VAL A 79 6.57 -3.27 -17.27
N SER A 80 6.92 -4.50 -17.62
CA SER A 80 7.17 -5.57 -16.66
C SER A 80 8.43 -5.21 -15.86
N LEU A 81 8.25 -4.87 -14.58
CA LEU A 81 9.37 -4.59 -13.66
C LEU A 81 10.32 -5.80 -13.54
N SER A 82 9.84 -6.99 -13.90
CA SER A 82 10.64 -8.22 -13.96
C SER A 82 11.72 -8.20 -15.03
N GLU A 83 11.49 -7.62 -16.21
CA GLU A 83 12.51 -7.53 -17.27
C GLU A 83 13.67 -6.60 -16.87
N ILE A 84 13.34 -5.52 -16.15
CA ILE A 84 14.34 -4.59 -15.59
C ILE A 84 15.15 -5.31 -14.50
N TRP A 85 14.49 -6.07 -13.63
CA TRP A 85 15.14 -6.80 -12.53
C TRP A 85 16.09 -7.90 -13.03
N GLU A 86 15.73 -8.61 -14.11
CA GLU A 86 16.58 -9.63 -14.71
C GLU A 86 17.88 -9.01 -15.32
N TYR A 87 17.77 -7.84 -15.96
CA TYR A 87 18.93 -7.11 -16.49
C TYR A 87 19.91 -6.63 -15.39
N PHE A 88 19.40 -6.19 -14.24
CA PHE A 88 20.24 -5.75 -13.12
C PHE A 88 20.81 -6.91 -12.27
N SER A 89 20.19 -8.09 -12.29
CA SER A 89 20.55 -9.23 -11.43
C SER A 89 21.83 -9.98 -11.84
N GLY A 90 22.22 -9.96 -13.12
CA GLY A 90 23.27 -10.84 -13.63
C GLY A 90 24.72 -10.31 -13.58
N LYS A 91 24.96 -9.02 -13.85
CA LYS A 91 26.33 -8.51 -14.13
C LYS A 91 26.64 -7.09 -13.64
N ALA A 92 25.70 -6.37 -13.01
CA ALA A 92 25.85 -4.95 -12.68
C ALA A 92 26.18 -4.63 -11.21
N ARG A 93 26.75 -5.59 -10.46
CA ARG A 93 27.01 -5.46 -9.00
C ARG A 93 27.76 -4.19 -8.55
N PRO A 94 28.85 -3.74 -9.21
CA PRO A 94 29.55 -2.53 -8.72
C PRO A 94 28.82 -1.23 -9.09
N ALA A 95 28.10 -1.19 -10.21
CA ALA A 95 27.39 0.02 -10.66
C ALA A 95 26.16 0.32 -9.80
N ILE A 96 25.37 -0.71 -9.45
CA ILE A 96 24.17 -0.56 -8.62
C ILE A 96 24.51 -0.04 -7.21
N ALA A 97 25.63 -0.49 -6.62
CA ALA A 97 26.05 -0.04 -5.29
C ALA A 97 26.32 1.48 -5.23
N SER A 98 26.92 2.04 -6.28
CA SER A 98 27.19 3.48 -6.36
C SER A 98 25.92 4.31 -6.48
N ILE A 99 24.96 3.88 -7.31
CA ILE A 99 23.66 4.55 -7.48
C ILE A 99 22.83 4.46 -6.19
N ALA A 100 22.85 3.31 -5.51
CA ALA A 100 22.16 3.11 -4.24
C ALA A 100 22.72 4.03 -3.13
N LEU A 101 24.05 4.20 -3.06
CA LEU A 101 24.67 5.12 -2.10
C LEU A 101 24.26 6.57 -2.36
N ILE A 102 24.29 7.01 -3.62
CA ILE A 102 23.87 8.37 -3.99
C ILE A 102 22.38 8.57 -3.64
N GLY A 103 21.53 7.59 -3.97
CA GLY A 103 20.11 7.62 -3.63
C GLY A 103 19.86 7.69 -2.11
N ALA A 104 20.60 6.91 -1.32
CA ALA A 104 20.50 6.92 0.14
C ALA A 104 20.92 8.27 0.75
N ILE A 105 21.97 8.91 0.22
CA ILE A 105 22.40 10.24 0.67
C ILE A 105 21.32 11.30 0.37
N ILE A 106 20.73 11.27 -0.82
CA ILE A 106 19.66 12.21 -1.22
C ILE A 106 18.40 11.98 -0.38
N ALA A 107 18.01 10.72 -0.18
CA ALA A 107 16.87 10.36 0.67
C ALA A 107 17.10 10.79 2.12
N GLY A 108 18.30 10.54 2.66
CA GLY A 108 18.71 10.99 3.99
C GLY A 108 18.69 12.50 4.14
N TYR A 109 19.14 13.26 3.13
CA TYR A 109 19.05 14.71 3.12
C TYR A 109 17.60 15.20 3.19
N PHE A 110 16.71 14.62 2.38
CA PHE A 110 15.29 14.99 2.37
C PHE A 110 14.59 14.63 3.69
N LEU A 111 14.80 13.41 4.19
CA LEU A 111 14.23 12.95 5.47
C LEU A 111 14.76 13.77 6.66
N GLY A 112 16.07 14.04 6.69
CA GLY A 112 16.69 14.84 7.75
C GLY A 112 16.27 16.31 7.71
N SER A 113 16.00 16.87 6.54
CA SER A 113 15.49 18.24 6.40
C SER A 113 14.03 18.40 6.82
N GLY A 114 13.26 17.31 6.84
CA GLY A 114 11.83 17.27 7.21
C GLY A 114 11.58 16.97 8.69
N VAL A 115 12.53 16.34 9.39
CA VAL A 115 12.49 16.23 10.86
C VAL A 115 13.02 17.54 11.44
N ALA A 116 12.16 18.56 11.45
CA ALA A 116 12.31 19.65 12.41
C ALA A 116 12.54 19.01 13.78
N VAL A 117 13.64 19.35 14.45
CA VAL A 117 13.92 19.00 15.84
C VAL A 117 12.68 19.36 16.63
N ARG A 118 11.82 18.36 16.87
CA ARG A 118 10.59 18.53 17.62
C ARG A 118 11.04 18.52 19.06
N ASP A 119 11.13 19.72 19.61
CA ASP A 119 11.33 20.07 21.02
C ASP A 119 11.31 18.85 21.97
N TYR A 120 12.49 18.45 22.42
CA TYR A 120 12.64 17.72 23.69
C TYR A 120 12.40 18.71 24.83
N ALA A 121 11.17 19.21 24.93
CA ALA A 121 10.73 20.04 26.03
C ALA A 121 9.24 19.78 26.26
N THR A 122 8.91 18.67 26.95
CA THR A 122 7.83 18.61 27.95
C THR A 122 7.85 17.27 28.69
N ALA A 123 7.74 17.36 30.03
CA ALA A 123 7.49 16.32 31.04
C ALA A 123 8.67 15.37 31.31
N ASP A 124 9.50 15.55 32.35
CA ASP A 124 9.15 15.48 33.79
C ASP A 124 8.25 14.30 34.11
N THR A 125 8.84 13.10 34.22
CA THR A 125 8.92 12.28 35.44
C THR A 125 9.52 10.91 35.07
N ASP A 126 10.43 10.44 35.93
CA ASP A 126 10.92 9.06 36.05
C ASP A 126 12.08 8.60 35.15
N ASP A 127 13.22 9.27 35.33
CA ASP A 127 14.60 8.87 34.97
C ASP A 127 15.12 7.64 35.77
N VAL A 128 14.25 6.85 36.37
CA VAL A 128 14.64 5.71 37.22
C VAL A 128 13.74 4.54 36.89
N THR A 129 14.14 3.66 35.96
CA THR A 129 13.64 2.27 35.86
C THR A 129 14.24 1.48 34.69
N LEU A 130 14.86 2.10 33.67
CA LEU A 130 15.40 1.31 32.54
C LEU A 130 16.75 0.63 32.84
N THR A 131 17.58 1.23 33.69
CA THR A 131 18.89 0.68 34.10
C THR A 131 18.76 -0.59 34.95
N GLU A 132 17.69 -0.68 35.75
CA GLU A 132 17.43 -1.80 36.66
C GLU A 132 16.90 -3.05 35.92
N TYR A 133 16.27 -2.88 34.76
CA TYR A 133 15.75 -4.00 33.97
C TYR A 133 16.82 -4.67 33.08
N TYR A 134 17.85 -3.93 32.65
CA TYR A 134 18.88 -4.47 31.76
C TYR A 134 20.22 -4.78 32.41
N GLY A 135 20.47 -4.44 33.68
CA GLY A 135 21.53 -5.06 34.51
C GLY A 135 22.88 -5.29 33.82
N MET A 136 23.36 -4.33 33.02
CA MET A 136 24.65 -4.41 32.31
C MET A 136 25.67 -3.49 32.98
N ASP A 137 26.07 -3.86 34.20
CA ASP A 137 27.37 -3.47 34.76
C ASP A 137 28.45 -4.36 34.12
N TYR A 138 28.92 -3.96 32.93
CA TYR A 138 30.11 -4.51 32.29
C TYR A 138 31.11 -3.40 31.93
N PHE A 139 31.29 -2.45 32.84
CA PHE A 139 32.48 -1.61 32.84
C PHE A 139 33.04 -1.45 34.25
N ASP A 140 33.24 -2.60 34.91
CA ASP A 140 34.33 -2.72 35.85
C ASP A 140 34.93 -4.13 35.73
N LEU A 141 35.98 -4.26 34.91
CA LEU A 141 37.20 -4.99 35.28
C LEU A 141 38.22 -4.98 34.13
N SER A 142 39.39 -4.45 34.45
CA SER A 142 40.67 -4.50 33.73
C SER A 142 40.89 -3.47 32.61
N THR A 143 41.37 -2.29 32.97
CA THR A 143 42.69 -1.80 32.54
C THR A 143 43.10 -0.63 33.42
N ASP A 144 43.23 -0.92 34.71
CA ASP A 144 44.20 -0.18 35.51
C ASP A 144 45.60 -0.67 35.08
N LEU A 145 46.44 0.30 34.71
CA LEU A 145 47.89 0.26 34.53
C LEU A 145 48.48 -0.26 33.19
N ALA A 146 49.27 0.65 32.60
CA ALA A 146 50.52 0.42 31.86
C ALA A 146 50.52 0.14 30.34
N VAL A 147 49.41 0.29 29.60
CA VAL A 147 49.51 0.23 28.12
C VAL A 147 50.09 1.51 27.48
N PRO A 148 49.87 2.74 27.99
CA PRO A 148 50.46 3.94 27.38
C PRO A 148 51.98 3.99 27.47
N GLU A 149 52.58 3.32 28.46
CA GLU A 149 54.01 3.40 28.77
C GLU A 149 54.85 2.44 27.91
N ILE A 150 54.29 1.29 27.53
CA ILE A 150 54.96 0.28 26.69
C ILE A 150 55.04 0.72 25.21
N TYR A 151 54.12 1.58 24.75
CA TYR A 151 54.13 2.06 23.35
C TYR A 151 55.27 3.05 23.05
N TYR A 152 55.71 3.83 24.05
CA TYR A 152 56.81 4.79 23.89
C TYR A 152 58.20 4.15 24.00
N GLU A 153 58.35 3.00 24.67
CA GLU A 153 59.63 2.31 24.81
C GLU A 153 59.99 1.50 23.54
N ILE A 154 59.00 0.85 22.91
CA ILE A 154 59.19 0.03 21.70
C ILE A 154 59.44 0.88 20.44
N THR A 155 59.01 2.15 20.42
CA THR A 155 59.22 3.05 19.26
C THR A 155 60.51 3.87 19.33
N SER A 156 61.32 3.74 20.40
CA SER A 156 62.56 4.50 20.58
C SER A 156 63.87 3.69 20.43
N GLU A 157 63.81 2.36 20.24
CA GLU A 157 65.01 1.53 20.02
C GLU A 157 65.34 1.22 18.54
N GLU A 158 64.56 1.68 17.55
CA GLU A 158 64.84 1.45 16.11
C GLU A 158 65.46 2.66 15.38
N GLY A 159 66.22 3.51 16.08
CA GLY A 159 66.81 4.68 15.42
C GLY A 159 67.96 5.38 16.12
N GLN A 160 69.03 4.66 16.51
CA GLN A 160 70.42 5.19 16.59
C GLN A 160 71.42 4.07 16.97
N ASN A 161 71.70 3.17 16.02
CA ASN A 161 73.03 2.56 15.90
C ASN A 161 73.85 3.48 14.98
N GLU A 162 74.62 4.39 15.57
CA GLU A 162 75.79 5.02 14.95
C GLU A 162 76.93 5.10 15.98
#